data_AF-A0A1M6UDF8-F1
#
_entry.id   AF-A0A1M6UDF8-F1
#
_cell.length_a   1.000
_cell.length_b   1.000
_cell.length_c   1.000
_cell.angle_alpha   90.00
_cell.angle_beta   90.00
_cell.angle_gamma   90.00
#
_symmetry.space_group_name_H-M   'P 1'
#
loop_
_entity.id
_entity.type
_entity.pdbx_description
1 polymer ?
#
loop_
_entity_poly.entity_id
_entity_poly.type
_entity_poly.pdbx_seq_one_letter_code
_entity_poly.pdbx_strand_id
1 'polypeptide(L)'
;MYCPRCADDRLLVVRTTRGKNVILRRRRCDNCGLFLETEERVARVEVYQPTHYRSKWIDLERWKIITSRDSAGGRLSVSEGERQR
;
A
#
# COMPACT_ATOMS: atom_id res chain seq x y z
N MET A 1 5.42 -13.87 1.04
CA MET A 1 4.89 -14.48 2.29
C MET A 1 4.47 -15.89 1.93
N TYR A 2 4.84 -16.87 2.74
CA TYR A 2 4.49 -18.27 2.51
C TYR A 2 3.40 -18.74 3.46
N CYS A 3 2.62 -19.73 3.06
CA CYS A 3 1.72 -20.44 3.95
C CYS A 3 2.55 -21.24 4.96
N PRO A 4 2.38 -21.04 6.27
CA PRO A 4 3.18 -21.75 7.28
C PRO A 4 2.87 -23.25 7.35
N ARG A 5 1.77 -23.70 6.74
CA ARG A 5 1.35 -25.11 6.75
C ARG A 5 1.92 -25.91 5.60
N CYS A 6 1.93 -25.36 4.38
CA CYS A 6 2.36 -26.07 3.17
C CYS A 6 3.60 -25.45 2.49
N ALA A 7 4.20 -24.41 3.09
CA ALA A 7 5.34 -23.66 2.55
C ALA A 7 5.12 -23.11 1.12
N ASP A 8 3.88 -22.98 0.70
CA ASP A 8 3.45 -22.51 -0.62
C ASP A 8 3.28 -20.98 -0.62
N ASP A 9 3.64 -20.30 -1.71
CA ASP A 9 3.51 -18.84 -1.85
C ASP A 9 2.15 -18.39 -2.42
N ARG A 10 1.25 -19.33 -2.75
CA ARG A 10 -0.09 -19.07 -3.27
C ARG A 10 -1.07 -18.64 -2.16
N LEU A 11 -0.86 -17.44 -1.63
CA LEU A 11 -1.75 -16.78 -0.69
C LEU A 11 -2.60 -15.73 -1.39
N LEU A 12 -3.89 -16.02 -1.54
CA LEU A 12 -4.86 -15.12 -2.17
C LEU A 12 -5.45 -14.16 -1.14
N VAL A 13 -5.45 -12.85 -1.41
CA VAL A 13 -6.15 -11.87 -0.57
C VAL A 13 -7.65 -12.01 -0.78
N VAL A 14 -8.39 -12.39 0.26
CA VAL A 14 -9.84 -12.60 0.20
C VAL A 14 -10.63 -11.48 0.86
N ARG A 15 -10.02 -10.71 1.77
CA ARG A 15 -10.63 -9.54 2.39
C ARG A 15 -9.57 -8.52 2.75
N THR A 16 -9.86 -7.27 2.47
CA THR A 16 -9.04 -6.11 2.86
C THR A 16 -9.89 -5.19 3.73
N THR A 17 -9.44 -4.92 4.95
CA THR A 17 -10.04 -3.92 5.85
C THR A 17 -9.05 -2.78 6.01
N ARG A 18 -9.47 -1.55 5.66
CA ARG A 18 -8.59 -0.37 5.68
C ARG A 18 -8.94 0.54 6.85
N GLY A 19 -7.99 0.68 7.77
CA GLY A 19 -8.02 1.67 8.84
C GLY A 19 -7.26 2.95 8.44
N LYS A 20 -7.14 3.88 9.40
CA LYS A 20 -6.46 5.17 9.17
C LYS A 20 -4.95 5.02 8.93
N ASN A 21 -4.29 4.13 9.69
CA ASN A 21 -2.83 3.94 9.65
C ASN A 21 -2.42 2.49 9.38
N VAL A 22 -3.39 1.59 9.21
CA VAL A 22 -3.17 0.14 9.11
C VAL A 22 -4.13 -0.44 8.07
N ILE A 23 -3.64 -1.41 7.30
CA ILE A 23 -4.41 -2.25 6.39
C ILE A 23 -4.33 -3.68 6.94
N LEU A 24 -5.48 -4.27 7.23
CA LEU A 24 -5.60 -5.69 7.56
C LEU A 24 -5.95 -6.45 6.28
N ARG A 25 -5.16 -7.45 5.93
CA ARG A 25 -5.42 -8.33 4.80
C ARG A 25 -5.60 -9.76 5.29
N ARG A 26 -6.81 -10.28 5.11
CA ARG A 26 -7.09 -11.70 5.28
C ARG A 26 -6.76 -12.41 3.98
N ARG A 27 -5.85 -13.38 4.05
CA ARG A 27 -5.41 -14.23 2.96
C ARG A 27 -5.89 -15.66 3.18
N ARG A 28 -6.17 -16.36 2.09
CA ARG A 28 -6.42 -17.80 2.08
C ARG A 28 -5.34 -18.48 1.26
N CYS A 29 -4.73 -19.51 1.80
CA CYS A 29 -3.86 -20.38 1.02
C CYS A 29 -4.71 -21.17 0.02
N ASP A 30 -4.35 -21.08 -1.26
CA ASP A 30 -5.05 -21.76 -2.34
C ASP A 30 -4.92 -23.29 -2.22
N ASN A 31 -3.76 -23.77 -1.76
CA ASN A 31 -3.45 -25.18 -1.65
C ASN A 31 -4.13 -25.86 -0.43
N CYS A 32 -3.88 -25.36 0.78
CA CYS A 32 -4.39 -26.00 2.01
C CYS A 32 -5.61 -25.32 2.64
N GLY A 33 -6.09 -24.20 2.06
CA GLY A 33 -7.26 -23.48 2.55
C GLY A 33 -7.07 -22.68 3.85
N LEU A 34 -5.86 -22.67 4.44
CA LEU A 34 -5.57 -21.95 5.68
C LEU A 34 -5.82 -20.45 5.53
N PHE A 35 -6.46 -19.83 6.52
CA PHE A 35 -6.60 -18.38 6.61
C PHE A 35 -5.45 -17.77 7.42
N LEU A 36 -4.92 -16.66 6.92
CA LEU A 36 -3.90 -15.85 7.58
C LEU A 36 -4.38 -14.40 7.59
N GLU A 37 -4.15 -13.69 8.69
CA GLU A 37 -4.37 -12.26 8.76
C GLU A 37 -3.02 -11.56 8.86
N THR A 38 -2.84 -10.51 8.07
CA THR A 38 -1.63 -9.70 8.14
C THR A 38 -1.99 -8.26 8.39
N GLU A 39 -1.20 -7.63 9.24
CA GLU A 39 -1.26 -6.21 9.48
C GLU A 39 -0.16 -5.51 8.68
N GLU A 40 -0.53 -4.48 7.91
CA GLU A 40 0.40 -3.68 7.15
C GLU A 40 0.21 -2.20 7.52
N ARG A 41 1.29 -1.52 7.94
CA ARG A 41 1.23 -0.08 8.23
C ARG A 41 1.10 0.71 6.93
N VAL A 42 0.21 1.69 6.94
CA VAL A 42 0.02 2.59 5.80
C VAL A 42 1.23 3.54 5.72
N ALA A 43 2.08 3.33 4.71
CA ALA A 43 3.09 4.29 4.33
C ALA A 43 2.42 5.54 3.73
N ARG A 44 2.91 6.73 4.08
CA ARG A 44 2.47 7.99 3.52
C ARG A 44 3.65 8.75 2.93
N VAL A 45 3.38 9.47 1.86
CA VAL A 45 4.33 10.38 1.22
C VAL A 45 3.80 11.79 1.31
N GLU A 46 4.72 12.74 1.47
CA GLU A 46 4.40 14.15 1.35
C GLU A 46 4.43 14.54 -0.13
N VAL A 47 3.33 15.11 -0.62
CA VAL A 47 3.19 15.56 -2.00
C VAL A 47 2.96 17.05 -2.00
N TYR A 48 3.82 17.78 -2.70
CA TYR A 48 3.69 19.21 -2.91
C TYR A 48 2.65 19.50 -4.01
N GLN A 49 1.72 20.41 -3.73
CA GLN A 49 0.69 20.87 -4.68
C GLN A 49 1.01 22.31 -5.11
N PRO A 50 1.63 22.53 -6.29
CA PRO A 50 2.04 23.86 -6.74
C PRO A 50 0.87 24.83 -6.88
N THR A 51 -0.28 24.36 -7.36
CA THR A 51 -1.50 25.17 -7.57
C THR A 51 -2.05 25.77 -6.28
N HIS A 52 -1.69 25.21 -5.14
CA HIS A 52 -2.18 25.63 -3.82
C HIS A 52 -1.04 26.01 -2.87
N TYR A 53 0.21 26.04 -3.35
CA TYR A 53 1.42 26.29 -2.57
C TYR A 53 1.42 25.58 -1.21
N ARG A 54 1.06 24.29 -1.18
CA ARG A 54 0.94 23.51 0.06
C ARG A 54 1.37 22.07 -0.13
N SER A 55 1.87 21.47 0.95
CA SER A 55 2.14 20.04 1.04
C SER A 55 0.97 19.27 1.63
N LYS A 56 0.77 18.03 1.18
CA LYS A 56 -0.22 17.10 1.76
C LYS A 56 0.38 15.72 1.93
N TRP A 57 0.02 15.06 3.02
CA TRP A 57 0.32 13.65 3.23
C TRP A 57 -0.72 12.79 2.52
N ILE A 58 -0.24 11.88 1.66
CA ILE A 58 -1.07 10.97 0.87
C ILE A 58 -0.59 9.54 1.12
N ASP A 59 -1.51 8.60 1.26
CA ASP A 59 -1.18 7.18 1.34
C ASP A 59 -0.37 6.75 0.10
N LEU A 60 0.77 6.09 0.30
CA LEU A 60 1.69 5.71 -0.78
C LEU A 60 1.01 4.83 -1.84
N GLU A 61 0.14 3.90 -1.46
CA GLU A 61 -0.63 3.10 -2.43
C GLU A 61 -1.53 3.98 -3.31
N ARG A 62 -2.17 5.01 -2.72
CA ARG A 62 -2.99 5.96 -3.49
C ARG A 62 -2.12 6.81 -4.40
N TRP A 63 -0.97 7.26 -3.90
CA TRP A 63 -0.02 8.01 -4.70
C TRP A 63 0.46 7.21 -5.92
N LYS A 64 0.85 5.94 -5.73
CA LYS A 64 1.24 5.04 -6.82
C LYS A 64 0.16 4.86 -7.89
N ILE A 65 -1.11 4.87 -7.52
CA ILE A 65 -2.24 4.80 -8.48
C ILE A 65 -2.39 6.11 -9.25
N ILE A 66 -2.23 7.26 -8.58
CA ILE A 66 -2.29 8.58 -9.22
C ILE A 66 -1.15 8.71 -10.23
N THR A 67 0.08 8.41 -9.81
CA THR A 67 1.26 8.54 -10.68
C THR A 67 1.31 7.50 -11.79
N SER A 68 0.76 6.29 -11.59
CA SER A 68 0.66 5.31 -12.66
C SER A 68 -0.37 5.70 -13.73
N ARG A 69 -1.43 6.43 -13.35
CA ARG A 69 -2.36 7.06 -14.29
C ARG A 69 -1.72 8.24 -15.02
N ASP A 70 -0.94 9.05 -14.31
CA ASP A 70 -0.25 10.22 -14.90
C ASP A 70 0.99 9.82 -15.72
N SER A 71 1.46 8.58 -15.64
CA SER A 71 2.50 8.05 -16.54
C SER A 71 2.00 7.93 -17.99
N ALA A 72 0.71 8.17 -18.24
CA ALA A 72 0.14 8.40 -19.57
C ALA A 72 0.16 9.89 -20.01
N GLY A 73 0.69 10.85 -19.21
CA GLY A 73 0.73 12.26 -19.63
C GLY A 73 1.22 13.37 -18.69
N GLY A 74 1.89 13.14 -17.55
CA GLY A 74 2.25 14.25 -16.65
C GLY A 74 3.41 13.99 -15.67
N ARG A 75 4.45 14.83 -15.76
CA ARG A 75 5.67 14.80 -14.95
C ARG A 75 5.41 15.46 -13.58
N LEU A 76 5.44 14.68 -12.48
CA LEU A 76 5.42 15.21 -11.11
C LEU A 76 6.68 14.74 -10.36
N SER A 77 7.43 15.69 -9.80
CA SER A 77 8.66 15.46 -9.03
C SER A 77 8.34 14.97 -7.60
N VAL A 78 9.00 13.89 -7.19
CA VAL A 78 8.89 13.28 -5.85
C VAL A 78 10.12 13.66 -5.04
N SER A 79 9.92 14.17 -3.82
CA SER A 79 10.96 14.26 -2.79
C SER A 79 10.59 13.31 -1.66
N GLU A 80 11.34 12.22 -1.50
CA GLU A 80 11.16 11.26 -0.41
C GLU A 80 11.67 11.88 0.90
N GLY A 81 10.75 12.16 1.82
CA GLY A 81 11.07 12.59 3.18
C GLY A 81 10.91 11.43 4.16
N GLU A 82 12.01 10.77 4.52
CA GLU A 82 12.08 9.88 5.68
C GLU A 82 12.05 10.73 6.95
N ARG A 83 11.08 10.50 7.85
CA ARG A 83 11.13 11.06 9.20
C ARG A 83 11.17 9.94 10.22
N GLN A 84 12.38 9.61 10.67
CA GLN A 84 12.62 8.97 11.96
C GLN A 84 12.23 9.98 13.06
N ARG A 85 11.33 9.58 13.95
CA ARG A 85 11.30 10.02 15.36
C ARG A 85 10.48 9.04 16.18
#